data_AF-A0A8B7Z168-F1
#
_entry.id   AF-A0A8B7Z168-F1
#
_cell.length_a   1.000
_cell.length_b   1.000
_cell.length_c   1.000
_cell.angle_alpha   90.00
_cell.angle_beta   90.00
_cell.angle_gamma   90.00
#
_symmetry.space_group_name_H-M   'P 1'
#
loop_
_entity.id
_entity.type
_entity.pdbx_description
1 polymer ?
#
loop_
_entity_poly.entity_id
_entity_poly.type
_entity_poly.pdbx_seq_one_letter_code
_entity_poly.pdbx_strand_id
1 'polypeptide(L)'
;MENKRHEEPGILFPDDDKLHVVSLDDPSGETGNGNYNMPSKLDGEPVSRQVIHAPQTHIVHPPKPIRFPSSDRVLLVMTVVAVIVAFIALLIGGLGLSRRGDIFVNVSSGTGPLTSPTPVSGDSALNDERVWLFAISDYNVRLEYLDLASGEVRGYNVDIINAVCRIANKQCSLVWDVYGRCWETVAGESPRPGIGLQGGWYDACTAWPQTYARSRTFKFTVDMSKQDLAVFMIASRGDLGSFNWRDLTGKTIGFLQSYTEDATCITRFPEITGRNLSRNQVKYYVNEQDLLTAVSNGEVDAVFVKEFLGITKYLQLASDKLNRCTIGGQAMMTRKDSTLADWWNPAFQTLLDSPEYLQICQGLEDENVHGSQPGPTLSEHCIGF
;
A
#
# COMPACT_ATOMS: atom_id res chain seq x y z
N MET A 1 29.13 -47.88 -23.86
CA MET A 1 28.80 -46.45 -23.73
C MET A 1 27.64 -46.36 -22.74
N GLU A 2 27.92 -45.90 -21.52
CA GLU A 2 26.90 -45.84 -20.46
C GLU A 2 26.04 -44.59 -20.58
N ASN A 3 24.77 -44.74 -20.23
CA ASN A 3 23.76 -43.69 -20.33
C ASN A 3 23.54 -43.09 -18.92
N LYS A 4 24.19 -41.97 -18.61
CA LYS A 4 23.99 -41.27 -17.34
C LYS A 4 22.78 -40.33 -17.43
N ARG A 5 21.75 -40.68 -16.68
CA ARG A 5 20.59 -39.84 -16.39
C ARG A 5 21.04 -38.74 -15.41
N HIS A 6 20.90 -37.47 -15.76
CA HIS A 6 21.16 -36.37 -14.83
C HIS A 6 19.99 -36.25 -13.85
N GLU A 7 20.30 -36.27 -12.55
CA GLU A 7 19.38 -35.85 -11.50
C GLU A 7 19.44 -34.32 -11.37
N GLU A 8 18.28 -33.68 -11.19
CA GLU A 8 18.16 -32.23 -11.07
C GLU A 8 18.44 -31.75 -9.63
N PRO A 9 19.12 -30.59 -9.44
CA PRO A 9 19.19 -29.95 -8.14
C PRO A 9 17.86 -29.26 -7.81
N GLY A 10 17.21 -29.67 -6.73
CA GLY A 10 16.06 -28.97 -6.18
C GLY A 10 16.44 -27.55 -5.76
N ILE A 11 15.55 -26.59 -6.02
CA ILE A 11 15.72 -25.19 -5.59
C ILE A 11 15.46 -25.13 -4.09
N LEU A 12 16.52 -25.07 -3.28
CA LEU A 12 16.39 -24.58 -1.91
C LEU A 12 16.31 -23.05 -1.96
N PHE A 13 15.21 -22.52 -1.45
CA PHE A 13 15.18 -21.15 -0.94
C PHE A 13 15.89 -21.15 0.43
N PRO A 14 16.54 -20.04 0.84
CA PRO A 14 17.05 -19.92 2.19
C PRO A 14 15.88 -19.92 3.20
N ASP A 15 15.94 -20.82 4.18
CA ASP A 15 15.05 -20.77 5.35
C ASP A 15 15.43 -19.57 6.22
N ASP A 16 14.63 -18.50 6.18
CA ASP A 16 14.71 -17.44 7.19
C ASP A 16 14.02 -17.90 8.47
N ASP A 17 14.85 -18.20 9.45
CA ASP A 17 14.51 -18.89 10.69
C ASP A 17 13.74 -17.97 11.68
N LYS A 18 12.59 -18.45 12.15
CA LYS A 18 11.79 -17.97 13.31
C LYS A 18 11.09 -16.60 13.22
N LEU A 19 9.87 -16.63 12.69
CA LEU A 19 8.74 -15.89 13.30
C LEU A 19 7.81 -16.85 14.03
N HIS A 20 7.53 -16.55 15.30
CA HIS A 20 6.61 -17.34 16.12
C HIS A 20 5.16 -17.15 15.66
N VAL A 21 4.57 -18.18 15.05
CA VAL A 21 3.13 -18.23 14.78
C VAL A 21 2.39 -18.44 16.10
N VAL A 22 1.79 -17.37 16.63
CA VAL A 22 0.77 -17.48 17.69
C VAL A 22 -0.55 -17.82 16.99
N SER A 23 -1.01 -19.06 17.18
CA SER A 23 -2.35 -19.47 16.75
C SER A 23 -3.39 -18.77 17.60
N LEU A 24 -4.35 -18.09 16.98
CA LEU A 24 -5.55 -17.59 17.63
C LEU A 24 -6.75 -18.32 17.02
N ASP A 25 -7.44 -19.07 17.87
CA ASP A 25 -8.61 -19.86 17.50
C ASP A 25 -9.80 -18.96 17.12
N ASP A 26 -10.62 -19.48 16.21
CA ASP A 26 -11.95 -18.99 15.87
C ASP A 26 -12.86 -18.93 17.12
N PRO A 27 -13.76 -17.94 17.20
CA PRO A 27 -15.11 -18.32 17.61
C PRO A 27 -16.20 -17.75 16.70
N SER A 28 -16.98 -18.68 16.15
CA SER A 28 -18.31 -18.46 15.61
C SER A 28 -19.22 -17.67 16.55
N GLY A 29 -19.97 -16.70 16.02
CA GLY A 29 -21.02 -15.98 16.74
C GLY A 29 -22.19 -15.60 15.83
N GLU A 30 -23.34 -16.26 16.01
CA GLU A 30 -24.59 -15.91 15.32
C GLU A 30 -25.20 -14.60 15.85
N THR A 31 -25.89 -13.85 14.98
CA THR A 31 -27.14 -13.07 15.18
C THR A 31 -27.31 -12.09 14.00
N GLY A 32 -28.50 -11.73 13.50
CA GLY A 32 -29.84 -12.21 13.79
C GLY A 32 -30.89 -11.57 12.84
N ASN A 33 -32.02 -12.26 12.67
CA ASN A 33 -33.25 -11.94 11.91
C ASN A 33 -33.53 -10.50 11.42
N GLY A 34 -33.97 -10.40 10.16
CA GLY A 34 -34.81 -9.32 9.63
C GLY A 34 -35.96 -9.88 8.78
N ASN A 35 -37.20 -9.78 9.28
CA ASN A 35 -38.40 -10.37 8.67
C ASN A 35 -38.81 -9.67 7.35
N TYR A 36 -39.21 -10.45 6.33
CA TYR A 36 -40.30 -10.10 5.41
C TYR A 36 -41.11 -11.35 5.05
N ASN A 37 -42.43 -11.26 5.14
CA ASN A 37 -43.31 -12.43 5.11
C ASN A 37 -44.51 -12.24 4.17
N MET A 38 -44.59 -13.08 3.12
CA MET A 38 -45.82 -13.58 2.46
C MET A 38 -46.74 -12.63 1.65
N PRO A 39 -47.73 -13.15 0.86
CA PRO A 39 -47.97 -14.56 0.43
C PRO A 39 -48.32 -14.80 -1.08
N SER A 40 -48.53 -16.09 -1.40
CA SER A 40 -49.51 -16.68 -2.36
C SER A 40 -48.99 -17.15 -3.74
N LYS A 41 -49.45 -18.28 -4.34
CA LYS A 41 -50.21 -19.47 -3.87
C LYS A 41 -50.21 -20.57 -4.98
N LEU A 42 -50.14 -21.86 -4.62
CA LEU A 42 -50.73 -23.07 -5.27
C LEU A 42 -50.39 -23.36 -6.77
N ASP A 43 -50.25 -24.58 -7.29
CA ASP A 43 -50.43 -25.99 -6.84
C ASP A 43 -49.26 -26.85 -7.40
N GLY A 44 -49.07 -28.16 -7.14
CA GLY A 44 -49.89 -29.18 -6.46
C GLY A 44 -49.13 -30.53 -6.27
N GLU A 45 -49.80 -31.67 -6.45
CA GLU A 45 -49.30 -33.05 -6.22
C GLU A 45 -49.43 -33.95 -7.50
N PRO A 46 -48.91 -35.22 -7.62
CA PRO A 46 -48.99 -36.29 -6.59
C PRO A 46 -47.83 -37.33 -6.43
N VAL A 47 -47.69 -37.79 -5.18
CA VAL A 47 -47.54 -39.19 -4.69
C VAL A 47 -46.82 -40.27 -5.53
N SER A 48 -45.81 -40.93 -4.94
CA SER A 48 -45.51 -42.36 -5.23
C SER A 48 -44.97 -43.17 -4.04
N ARG A 49 -45.74 -44.21 -3.69
CA ARG A 49 -45.45 -45.48 -2.98
C ARG A 49 -44.43 -45.61 -1.83
N GLN A 50 -44.95 -46.18 -0.73
CA GLN A 50 -44.23 -46.74 0.41
C GLN A 50 -43.44 -48.03 0.06
N VAL A 51 -42.37 -48.29 0.81
CA VAL A 51 -41.85 -49.64 1.12
C VAL A 51 -41.71 -49.76 2.64
N ILE A 52 -42.24 -50.85 3.19
CA ILE A 52 -42.25 -51.12 4.64
C ILE A 52 -41.06 -52.02 4.99
N HIS A 53 -40.22 -51.61 5.95
CA HIS A 53 -39.24 -52.47 6.59
C HIS A 53 -39.52 -52.61 8.09
N ALA A 54 -39.33 -53.82 8.61
CA ALA A 54 -39.67 -54.20 9.98
C ALA A 54 -38.68 -53.63 11.02
N PRO A 55 -39.12 -53.41 12.28
CA PRO A 55 -38.29 -52.77 13.30
C PRO A 55 -37.26 -53.73 13.91
N GLN A 56 -36.00 -53.31 13.97
CA GLN A 56 -35.00 -53.90 14.87
C GLN A 56 -35.04 -53.20 16.23
N THR A 57 -35.24 -53.97 17.31
CA THR A 57 -35.24 -53.46 18.68
C THR A 57 -33.82 -53.31 19.21
N HIS A 58 -33.29 -52.08 19.24
CA HIS A 58 -32.08 -51.76 20.00
C HIS A 58 -32.40 -51.55 21.48
N ILE A 59 -31.72 -52.29 22.35
CA ILE A 59 -31.80 -52.15 23.81
C ILE A 59 -31.01 -50.90 24.20
N VAL A 60 -31.69 -49.89 24.77
CA VAL A 60 -31.07 -48.66 25.27
C VAL A 60 -30.76 -48.80 26.76
N HIS A 61 -29.50 -48.68 27.14
CA HIS A 61 -29.11 -48.58 28.55
C HIS A 61 -29.46 -47.20 29.12
N PRO A 62 -29.89 -47.10 30.40
CA PRO A 62 -30.21 -45.81 31.02
C PRO A 62 -28.94 -44.96 31.19
N PRO A 63 -29.01 -43.64 30.95
CA PRO A 63 -27.87 -42.75 31.11
C PRO A 63 -27.47 -42.59 32.59
N LYS A 64 -26.16 -42.55 32.86
CA LYS A 64 -25.64 -42.21 34.20
C LYS A 64 -25.97 -40.75 34.54
N PRO A 65 -26.31 -40.44 35.81
CA PRO A 65 -26.55 -39.06 36.23
C PRO A 65 -25.24 -38.25 36.16
N ILE A 66 -25.24 -37.20 35.34
CA ILE A 66 -24.13 -36.24 35.26
C ILE A 66 -24.19 -35.34 36.51
N ARG A 67 -23.17 -35.40 37.36
CA ARG A 67 -22.96 -34.40 38.42
C ARG A 67 -22.44 -33.12 37.79
N PHE A 68 -23.25 -32.07 37.80
CA PHE A 68 -22.79 -30.72 37.47
C PHE A 68 -21.80 -30.22 38.55
N PRO A 69 -20.61 -29.71 38.19
CA PRO A 69 -19.74 -29.00 39.13
C PRO A 69 -20.38 -27.67 39.54
N SER A 70 -20.11 -27.22 40.77
CA SER A 70 -20.75 -26.03 41.36
C SER A 70 -20.45 -24.75 40.56
N SER A 71 -21.48 -24.21 39.90
CA SER A 71 -21.40 -23.01 39.04
C SER A 71 -20.80 -21.78 39.74
N ASP A 72 -21.03 -21.64 41.05
CA ASP A 72 -20.59 -20.50 41.86
C ASP A 72 -19.08 -20.25 41.83
N ARG A 73 -18.26 -21.30 41.70
CA ARG A 73 -16.80 -21.15 41.66
C ARG A 73 -16.30 -20.56 40.34
N VAL A 74 -16.94 -20.90 39.22
CA VAL A 74 -16.56 -20.37 37.91
C VAL A 74 -16.98 -18.90 37.80
N LEU A 75 -18.19 -18.57 38.26
CA LEU A 75 -18.70 -17.19 38.26
C LEU A 75 -17.83 -16.26 39.13
N LEU A 76 -17.41 -16.72 40.31
CA LEU A 76 -16.54 -15.97 41.22
C LEU A 76 -15.15 -15.72 40.60
N VAL A 77 -14.55 -16.73 39.96
CA VAL A 77 -13.25 -16.57 39.27
C VAL A 77 -13.35 -15.55 38.13
N MET A 78 -14.38 -15.65 37.27
CA MET A 78 -14.58 -14.69 36.17
C MET A 78 -14.79 -13.26 36.66
N THR A 79 -15.51 -13.09 37.78
CA THR A 79 -15.73 -11.77 38.40
C THR A 79 -14.42 -11.17 38.92
N VAL A 80 -13.57 -11.97 39.58
CA VAL A 80 -12.27 -11.51 40.08
C VAL A 80 -11.33 -11.13 38.92
N VAL A 81 -11.29 -11.92 37.85
CA VAL A 81 -10.49 -11.60 36.65
C VAL A 81 -10.93 -10.28 36.01
N ALA A 82 -12.25 -10.07 35.84
CA ALA A 82 -12.78 -8.83 35.26
C ALA A 82 -12.40 -7.58 36.09
N VAL A 83 -12.46 -7.67 37.43
CA VAL A 83 -12.05 -6.57 38.32
C VAL A 83 -10.55 -6.28 38.21
N ILE A 84 -9.70 -7.31 38.13
CA ILE A 84 -8.24 -7.14 37.96
C ILE A 84 -7.93 -6.45 36.62
N VAL A 85 -8.55 -6.88 35.52
CA VAL A 85 -8.35 -6.28 34.18
C VAL A 85 -8.79 -4.81 34.18
N ALA A 86 -9.94 -4.49 34.76
CA ALA A 86 -10.41 -3.11 34.88
C ALA A 86 -9.46 -2.23 35.72
N PHE A 87 -8.89 -2.77 36.80
CA PHE A 87 -7.92 -2.05 37.63
C PHE A 87 -6.59 -1.81 36.91
N ILE A 88 -6.09 -2.79 36.14
CA ILE A 88 -4.89 -2.63 35.30
C ILE A 88 -5.13 -1.57 34.21
N ALA A 89 -6.29 -1.59 33.55
CA ALA A 89 -6.63 -0.58 32.54
C ALA A 89 -6.67 0.84 33.12
N LEU A 90 -7.22 1.01 34.33
CA LEU A 90 -7.22 2.29 35.05
C LEU A 90 -5.81 2.74 35.45
N LEU A 91 -4.93 1.83 35.87
CA LEU A 91 -3.53 2.16 36.17
C LEU A 91 -2.77 2.60 34.92
N ILE A 92 -2.95 1.92 33.79
CA ILE A 92 -2.32 2.30 32.50
C ILE A 92 -2.84 3.67 32.04
N GLY A 93 -4.15 3.91 32.07
CA GLY A 93 -4.75 5.20 31.73
C GLY A 93 -4.31 6.35 32.64
N GLY A 94 -4.21 6.10 33.96
CA GLY A 94 -3.74 7.08 34.94
C GLY A 94 -2.25 7.44 34.75
N LEU A 95 -1.41 6.45 34.44
CA LEU A 95 0.01 6.69 34.14
C LEU A 95 0.21 7.42 32.80
N GLY A 96 -0.66 7.18 31.81
CA GLY A 96 -0.66 7.90 30.54
C GLY A 96 -0.96 9.40 30.67
N LEU A 97 -1.82 9.79 31.62
CA LEU A 97 -2.15 11.21 31.87
C LEU A 97 -1.14 11.94 32.76
N SER A 98 -0.31 11.22 33.53
CA SER A 98 0.66 11.81 34.46
C SER A 98 2.05 12.09 33.87
N ARG A 99 2.31 11.69 32.61
CA ARG A 99 3.52 12.08 31.85
C ARG A 99 3.19 13.12 30.80
N ARG A 100 2.86 14.34 31.26
CA ARG A 100 3.03 15.54 30.45
C ARG A 100 4.52 15.93 30.41
N GLY A 101 5.33 15.03 29.86
CA GLY A 101 6.71 15.33 29.48
C GLY A 101 6.67 16.10 28.17
N ASP A 102 7.43 17.18 28.09
CA ASP A 102 7.52 17.98 26.88
C ASP A 102 7.95 17.11 25.70
N ILE A 103 7.13 17.09 24.65
CA ILE A 103 7.51 16.49 23.37
C ILE A 103 8.58 17.42 22.80
N PHE A 104 9.84 17.02 22.92
CA PHE A 104 10.94 17.66 22.22
C PHE A 104 10.75 17.44 20.71
N VAL A 105 10.05 18.37 20.07
CA VAL A 105 10.19 18.59 18.63
C VAL A 105 11.62 19.05 18.41
N ASN A 106 12.46 18.19 17.82
CA ASN A 106 13.87 18.48 17.58
C ASN A 106 14.01 19.48 16.41
N VAL A 107 13.73 20.76 16.67
CA VAL A 107 13.96 21.83 15.71
C VAL A 107 15.46 22.13 15.68
N SER A 108 16.17 21.51 14.74
CA SER A 108 17.56 21.82 14.40
C SER A 108 17.68 23.17 13.68
N SER A 109 17.22 24.25 14.32
CA SER A 109 17.39 25.62 13.83
C SER A 109 18.81 26.11 14.14
N GLY A 110 19.63 26.25 13.10
CA GLY A 110 21.01 26.72 13.22
C GLY A 110 21.11 28.13 13.84
N THR A 111 21.88 28.27 14.91
CA THR A 111 22.10 29.55 15.60
C THR A 111 22.99 30.49 14.80
N GLY A 112 22.38 31.48 14.14
CA GLY A 112 23.02 32.76 13.82
C GLY A 112 22.85 33.76 14.98
N PRO A 113 23.81 34.67 15.23
CA PRO A 113 23.75 35.60 16.36
C PRO A 113 22.69 36.70 16.17
N LEU A 114 21.93 36.99 17.24
CA LEU A 114 20.88 38.02 17.22
C LEU A 114 21.45 39.44 17.09
N THR A 115 20.90 40.22 16.17
CA THR A 115 20.87 41.68 16.22
C THR A 115 19.41 42.15 16.20
N SER A 116 19.02 42.96 17.20
CA SER A 116 17.64 43.42 17.38
C SER A 116 17.23 44.45 16.32
N PRO A 117 16.06 44.32 15.66
CA PRO A 117 15.57 45.34 14.75
C PRO A 117 14.80 46.45 15.48
N THR A 118 15.01 47.68 15.03
CA THR A 118 14.15 48.84 15.30
C THR A 118 12.79 48.70 14.61
N PRO A 119 11.70 49.27 15.16
CA PRO A 119 10.38 49.19 14.54
C PRO A 119 10.29 50.11 13.33
N VAL A 120 10.22 49.55 12.13
CA VAL A 120 9.85 50.26 10.90
C VAL A 120 8.47 49.78 10.47
N SER A 121 7.51 50.70 10.42
CA SER A 121 6.14 50.42 9.96
C SER A 121 6.12 50.01 8.49
N GLY A 122 5.59 48.82 8.20
CA GLY A 122 5.49 48.27 6.85
C GLY A 122 4.44 47.17 6.77
N ASP A 123 3.17 47.55 6.60
CA ASP A 123 2.07 46.62 6.31
C ASP A 123 2.31 45.93 4.95
N SER A 124 2.84 44.71 4.99
CA SER A 124 2.83 43.71 3.88
C SER A 124 3.36 42.32 4.29
N ALA A 125 3.98 42.16 5.46
CA ALA A 125 4.68 40.93 5.86
C ALA A 125 3.90 39.98 6.78
N LEU A 126 2.55 40.02 6.77
CA LEU A 126 1.73 39.09 7.54
C LEU A 126 1.26 37.91 6.66
N ASN A 127 1.62 36.69 7.12
CA ASN A 127 1.27 35.36 6.61
C ASN A 127 2.21 34.69 5.59
N ASP A 128 3.31 34.10 6.07
CA ASP A 128 3.59 32.68 5.78
C ASP A 128 4.46 31.98 6.85
N GLU A 129 4.18 32.23 8.13
CA GLU A 129 4.82 31.50 9.26
C GLU A 129 4.30 30.05 9.43
N ARG A 130 3.45 29.56 8.50
CA ARG A 130 2.83 28.24 8.60
C ARG A 130 3.83 27.15 8.22
N VAL A 131 3.81 26.04 8.97
CA VAL A 131 4.56 24.83 8.60
C VAL A 131 3.75 24.06 7.57
N TRP A 132 4.35 23.79 6.42
CA TRP A 132 3.78 22.99 5.35
C TRP A 132 4.05 21.51 5.61
N LEU A 133 2.99 20.70 5.70
CA LEU A 133 3.09 19.29 6.08
C LEU A 133 3.02 18.37 4.85
N PHE A 134 4.01 17.49 4.71
CA PHE A 134 4.12 16.53 3.61
C PHE A 134 4.00 15.11 4.15
N ALA A 135 2.95 14.40 3.74
CA ALA A 135 2.83 12.97 4.02
C ALA A 135 3.82 12.18 3.17
N ILE A 136 4.60 11.35 3.85
CA ILE A 136 5.63 10.50 3.27
C ILE A 136 5.52 9.12 3.94
N SER A 137 5.97 8.05 3.29
CA SER A 137 6.01 6.70 3.87
C SER A 137 7.43 6.16 3.78
N ASP A 138 7.66 4.93 4.21
CA ASP A 138 8.74 4.10 3.67
C ASP A 138 8.18 3.16 2.58
N TYR A 139 8.85 3.13 1.42
CA TYR A 139 8.72 2.06 0.43
C TYR A 139 9.83 1.01 0.60
N ASN A 140 10.82 1.27 1.48
CA ASN A 140 12.07 0.52 1.59
C ASN A 140 12.83 0.46 0.26
N VAL A 141 12.87 1.62 -0.42
CA VAL A 141 13.61 1.87 -1.66
C VAL A 141 14.33 3.22 -1.59
N ARG A 142 15.32 3.48 -2.44
CA ARG A 142 16.11 4.75 -2.46
C ARG A 142 15.30 6.03 -2.67
N LEU A 143 14.04 5.92 -3.12
CA LEU A 143 13.10 7.04 -3.18
C LEU A 143 12.67 7.49 -1.78
N GLU A 144 12.24 6.55 -0.95
CA GLU A 144 11.71 6.73 0.41
C GLU A 144 11.91 5.46 1.25
N TYR A 145 12.67 5.55 2.35
CA TYR A 145 12.91 4.47 3.30
C TYR A 145 13.03 5.00 4.73
N LEU A 146 12.72 4.15 5.72
CA LEU A 146 12.91 4.47 7.14
C LEU A 146 14.35 4.12 7.55
N ASP A 147 15.13 5.13 7.93
CA ASP A 147 16.46 4.93 8.50
C ASP A 147 16.33 4.52 9.97
N LEU A 148 16.46 3.22 10.24
CA LEU A 148 16.30 2.66 11.59
C LEU A 148 17.35 3.18 12.60
N ALA A 149 18.45 3.80 12.15
CA ALA A 149 19.46 4.36 13.05
C ALA A 149 19.09 5.77 13.54
N SER A 150 18.46 6.61 12.70
CA SER A 150 17.99 7.95 13.09
C SER A 150 16.51 7.97 13.52
N GLY A 151 15.70 7.03 13.03
CA GLY A 151 14.24 7.05 13.12
C GLY A 151 13.57 7.98 12.10
N GLU A 152 14.32 8.52 11.13
CA GLU A 152 13.82 9.47 10.14
C GLU A 152 13.56 8.79 8.79
N VAL A 153 12.60 9.33 8.02
CA VAL A 153 12.43 8.95 6.60
C VAL A 153 13.49 9.66 5.78
N ARG A 154 14.17 8.92 4.88
CA ARG A 154 15.24 9.39 3.99
C ARG A 154 15.02 8.88 2.57
N GLY A 155 15.75 9.45 1.61
CA GLY A 155 15.69 9.09 0.18
C GLY A 155 15.50 10.30 -0.73
N TYR A 156 15.55 10.07 -2.05
CA TYR A 156 15.47 11.12 -3.07
C TYR A 156 14.30 12.09 -2.86
N ASN A 157 13.11 11.60 -2.49
CA ASN A 157 11.94 12.45 -2.32
C ASN A 157 12.08 13.40 -1.11
N VAL A 158 12.78 12.97 -0.06
CA VAL A 158 13.12 13.81 1.11
C VAL A 158 14.08 14.92 0.70
N ASP A 159 15.09 14.60 -0.08
CA ASP A 159 16.09 15.56 -0.53
C ASP A 159 15.48 16.63 -1.46
N ILE A 160 14.59 16.21 -2.38
CA ILE A 160 13.81 17.15 -3.19
C ILE A 160 12.92 18.05 -2.33
N ILE A 161 12.19 17.52 -1.33
CA ILE A 161 11.36 18.36 -0.44
C ILE A 161 12.22 19.38 0.29
N ASN A 162 13.33 18.95 0.91
CA ASN A 162 14.21 19.83 1.67
C ASN A 162 14.81 20.94 0.80
N ALA A 163 15.26 20.61 -0.42
CA ALA A 163 15.79 21.58 -1.36
C ALA A 163 14.72 22.58 -1.85
N VAL A 164 13.54 22.11 -2.26
CA VAL A 164 12.44 22.98 -2.73
C VAL A 164 11.94 23.89 -1.62
N CYS A 165 11.75 23.39 -0.41
CA CYS A 165 11.32 24.19 0.74
C CYS A 165 12.34 25.28 1.11
N ARG A 166 13.64 24.97 1.04
CA ARG A 166 14.71 25.96 1.25
C ARG A 166 14.73 27.02 0.15
N ILE A 167 14.62 26.63 -1.12
CA ILE A 167 14.55 27.56 -2.27
C ILE A 167 13.33 28.48 -2.17
N ALA A 168 12.17 27.93 -1.77
CA ALA A 168 10.93 28.67 -1.59
C ALA A 168 10.86 29.52 -0.31
N ASN A 169 11.86 29.41 0.57
CA ASN A 169 11.87 29.97 1.92
C ASN A 169 10.59 29.62 2.71
N LYS A 170 10.22 28.33 2.71
CA LYS A 170 9.06 27.80 3.45
C LYS A 170 9.52 26.92 4.62
N GLN A 171 8.80 27.03 5.73
CA GLN A 171 8.91 26.03 6.80
C GLN A 171 8.15 24.78 6.37
N CYS A 172 8.83 23.64 6.33
CA CYS A 172 8.27 22.37 5.92
C CYS A 172 8.56 21.30 6.96
N SER A 173 7.68 20.31 7.07
CA SER A 173 7.90 19.13 7.91
C SER A 173 7.33 17.88 7.25
N LEU A 174 8.00 16.76 7.46
CA LEU A 174 7.57 15.44 6.98
C LEU A 174 6.69 14.78 8.04
N VAL A 175 5.60 14.17 7.60
CA VAL A 175 4.71 13.36 8.44
C VAL A 175 4.75 11.94 7.89
N TRP A 176 5.35 11.01 8.65
CA TRP A 176 5.28 9.59 8.30
C TRP A 176 3.84 9.10 8.47
N ASP A 177 3.24 8.57 7.41
CA ASP A 177 1.89 8.01 7.39
C ASP A 177 1.76 6.98 6.26
N VAL A 178 0.83 6.03 6.42
CA VAL A 178 0.63 4.96 5.42
C VAL A 178 -0.09 5.51 4.18
N TYR A 179 0.36 5.11 2.98
CA TYR A 179 -0.20 5.59 1.71
C TYR A 179 -1.72 5.48 1.56
N GLY A 180 -2.37 4.53 2.24
CA GLY A 180 -3.84 4.43 2.29
C GLY A 180 -4.54 5.69 2.83
N ARG A 181 -3.85 6.54 3.60
CA ARG A 181 -4.36 7.85 4.06
C ARG A 181 -4.27 8.96 3.01
N CYS A 182 -3.46 8.77 1.98
CA CYS A 182 -3.40 9.63 0.79
C CYS A 182 -4.36 9.15 -0.30
N TRP A 183 -4.36 7.85 -0.61
CA TRP A 183 -5.22 7.23 -1.62
C TRP A 183 -5.60 5.80 -1.19
N GLU A 184 -6.88 5.55 -1.01
CA GLU A 184 -7.38 4.28 -0.51
C GLU A 184 -7.83 3.38 -1.68
N THR A 185 -7.37 2.13 -1.70
CA THR A 185 -7.93 1.11 -2.60
C THR A 185 -8.27 -0.17 -1.83
N VAL A 186 -9.51 -0.62 -2.00
CA VAL A 186 -10.05 -1.85 -1.40
C VAL A 186 -10.36 -2.81 -2.53
N ALA A 187 -9.98 -4.09 -2.38
CA ALA A 187 -10.16 -5.09 -3.41
C ALA A 187 -11.65 -5.22 -3.82
N GLY A 188 -11.94 -5.01 -5.10
CA GLY A 188 -13.30 -5.04 -5.64
C GLY A 188 -14.10 -3.74 -5.53
N GLU A 189 -13.58 -2.71 -4.87
CA GLU A 189 -14.18 -1.37 -4.81
C GLU A 189 -13.51 -0.40 -5.81
N SER A 190 -14.19 0.73 -6.09
CA SER A 190 -13.54 1.84 -6.80
C SER A 190 -12.57 2.58 -5.87
N PRO A 191 -11.35 2.91 -6.32
CA PRO A 191 -10.37 3.60 -5.50
C PRO A 191 -10.86 5.01 -5.13
N ARG A 192 -10.58 5.44 -3.89
CA ARG A 192 -11.16 6.65 -3.30
C ARG A 192 -10.12 7.53 -2.58
N PRO A 193 -10.46 8.81 -2.29
CA PRO A 193 -9.56 9.72 -1.59
C PRO A 193 -9.22 9.21 -0.19
N GLY A 194 -7.94 9.18 0.17
CA GLY A 194 -7.55 8.83 1.53
C GLY A 194 -7.92 9.94 2.53
N ILE A 195 -8.28 9.54 3.74
CA ILE A 195 -8.79 10.44 4.79
C ILE A 195 -7.77 11.49 5.25
N GLY A 196 -6.47 11.22 5.18
CA GLY A 196 -5.44 12.14 5.64
C GLY A 196 -5.32 13.37 4.75
N LEU A 197 -5.17 13.17 3.43
CA LEU A 197 -5.10 14.31 2.50
C LEU A 197 -6.45 15.04 2.42
N GLN A 198 -7.54 14.29 2.30
CA GLN A 198 -8.89 14.82 2.14
C GLN A 198 -9.40 15.52 3.42
N GLY A 199 -9.03 15.02 4.60
CA GLY A 199 -9.37 15.57 5.91
C GLY A 199 -8.41 16.64 6.43
N GLY A 200 -7.33 16.94 5.70
CA GLY A 200 -6.42 18.04 6.03
C GLY A 200 -5.42 17.76 7.13
N TRP A 201 -5.00 16.50 7.31
CA TRP A 201 -3.90 16.14 8.22
C TRP A 201 -2.55 16.67 7.73
N TYR A 202 -2.44 16.93 6.42
CA TYR A 202 -1.27 17.47 5.74
C TYR A 202 -1.68 18.28 4.48
N ASP A 203 -0.73 19.04 3.92
CA ASP A 203 -0.94 19.87 2.73
C ASP A 203 -0.73 19.10 1.42
N ALA A 204 0.20 18.14 1.42
CA ALA A 204 0.54 17.28 0.29
C ALA A 204 0.77 15.83 0.72
N CYS A 205 0.63 14.93 -0.24
CA CYS A 205 1.25 13.61 -0.23
C CYS A 205 2.36 13.54 -1.27
N THR A 206 3.51 13.01 -0.87
CA THR A 206 4.73 12.95 -1.66
C THR A 206 4.66 11.93 -2.80
N ALA A 207 5.26 12.29 -3.93
CA ALA A 207 5.60 11.40 -5.05
C ALA A 207 4.48 10.48 -5.57
N TRP A 208 3.24 10.95 -5.58
CA TRP A 208 2.12 10.16 -6.09
C TRP A 208 2.07 10.21 -7.62
N PRO A 209 2.01 9.06 -8.31
CA PRO A 209 1.83 9.05 -9.77
C PRO A 209 0.49 9.69 -10.16
N GLN A 210 0.53 10.56 -11.16
CA GLN A 210 -0.66 11.28 -11.64
C GLN A 210 -1.57 10.35 -12.44
N THR A 211 -2.75 10.01 -11.92
CA THR A 211 -3.74 9.18 -12.65
C THR A 211 -5.04 9.91 -12.94
N TYR A 212 -5.77 9.42 -13.94
CA TYR A 212 -7.16 9.81 -14.23
C TYR A 212 -8.13 9.61 -13.06
N ALA A 213 -7.81 8.71 -12.11
CA ALA A 213 -8.63 8.52 -10.92
C ALA A 213 -8.31 9.57 -9.85
N ARG A 214 -7.02 9.77 -9.54
CA ARG A 214 -6.55 10.73 -8.52
C ARG A 214 -6.85 12.18 -8.94
N SER A 215 -6.66 12.52 -10.21
CA SER A 215 -6.90 13.88 -10.74
C SER A 215 -8.38 14.33 -10.73
N ARG A 216 -9.34 13.41 -10.56
CA ARG A 216 -10.75 13.78 -10.34
C ARG A 216 -10.97 14.42 -8.96
N THR A 217 -10.31 13.90 -7.93
CA THR A 217 -10.49 14.40 -6.55
C THR A 217 -9.39 15.38 -6.12
N PHE A 218 -8.14 15.08 -6.45
CA PHE A 218 -6.97 15.85 -6.04
C PHE A 218 -6.37 16.64 -7.22
N LYS A 219 -5.50 17.60 -6.92
CA LYS A 219 -4.63 18.23 -7.92
C LYS A 219 -3.18 17.85 -7.63
N PHE A 220 -2.31 18.16 -8.57
CA PHE A 220 -0.90 17.86 -8.49
C PHE A 220 -0.07 19.13 -8.73
N THR A 221 1.13 19.15 -8.19
CA THR A 221 2.21 20.04 -8.66
C THR A 221 2.67 19.64 -10.06
N VAL A 222 3.67 20.33 -10.60
CA VAL A 222 4.48 19.78 -11.68
C VAL A 222 5.12 18.45 -11.27
N ASP A 223 5.39 17.61 -12.27
CA ASP A 223 6.07 16.33 -12.18
C ASP A 223 7.46 16.50 -11.52
N MET A 224 7.76 15.65 -10.54
CA MET A 224 9.04 15.54 -9.82
C MET A 224 9.91 14.38 -10.33
N SER A 225 9.33 13.50 -11.15
CA SER A 225 9.99 12.36 -11.77
C SER A 225 9.58 12.23 -13.24
N LYS A 226 10.28 11.37 -13.99
CA LYS A 226 9.78 10.83 -15.25
C LYS A 226 8.44 10.12 -15.10
N GLN A 227 7.74 9.98 -16.22
CA GLN A 227 6.50 9.21 -16.28
C GLN A 227 6.76 7.72 -16.05
N ASP A 228 6.01 7.14 -15.12
CA ASP A 228 6.04 5.72 -14.83
C ASP A 228 5.62 4.87 -16.04
N LEU A 229 6.41 3.84 -16.36
CA LEU A 229 6.19 2.92 -17.48
C LEU A 229 5.72 1.55 -16.98
N ALA A 230 4.61 1.09 -17.56
CA ALA A 230 4.02 -0.21 -17.32
C ALA A 230 4.52 -1.24 -18.33
N VAL A 231 4.56 -2.51 -17.93
CA VAL A 231 5.00 -3.64 -18.75
C VAL A 231 4.22 -4.90 -18.38
N PHE A 232 4.09 -5.82 -19.33
CA PHE A 232 3.73 -7.20 -19.04
C PHE A 232 5.00 -8.01 -18.78
N MET A 233 4.96 -8.83 -17.74
CA MET A 233 6.02 -9.78 -17.41
C MET A 233 5.45 -11.17 -17.20
N ILE A 234 6.21 -12.20 -17.57
CA ILE A 234 5.88 -13.60 -17.33
C ILE A 234 6.98 -14.24 -16.47
N ALA A 235 6.71 -15.42 -15.88
CA ALA A 235 7.73 -16.15 -15.13
C ALA A 235 9.00 -16.37 -15.98
N SER A 236 10.20 -16.25 -15.41
CA SER A 236 11.47 -16.42 -16.16
C SER A 236 11.71 -17.81 -16.74
N ARG A 237 10.84 -18.78 -16.45
CA ARG A 237 10.83 -20.13 -17.05
C ARG A 237 9.74 -20.32 -18.12
N GLY A 238 8.91 -19.30 -18.34
CA GLY A 238 7.88 -19.32 -19.38
C GLY A 238 8.48 -19.17 -20.78
N ASP A 239 7.74 -19.61 -21.78
CA ASP A 239 8.08 -19.34 -23.19
C ASP A 239 7.54 -17.95 -23.58
N LEU A 240 8.43 -17.02 -23.96
CA LEU A 240 8.04 -15.72 -24.49
C LEU A 240 7.15 -15.82 -25.73
N GLY A 241 7.31 -16.88 -26.54
CA GLY A 241 6.45 -17.16 -27.70
C GLY A 241 5.00 -17.52 -27.33
N SER A 242 4.75 -17.93 -26.08
CA SER A 242 3.42 -18.35 -25.60
C SER A 242 2.53 -17.21 -25.11
N PHE A 243 3.09 -15.99 -24.95
CA PHE A 243 2.37 -14.81 -24.48
C PHE A 243 2.46 -13.64 -25.48
N ASN A 244 1.37 -13.40 -26.20
CA ASN A 244 1.22 -12.21 -27.03
C ASN A 244 0.55 -11.10 -26.20
N TRP A 245 1.33 -10.13 -25.70
CA TRP A 245 0.79 -9.03 -24.90
C TRP A 245 -0.23 -8.14 -25.65
N ARG A 246 -0.23 -8.18 -26.99
CA ARG A 246 -1.23 -7.47 -27.83
C ARG A 246 -2.56 -8.22 -27.96
N ASP A 247 -2.69 -9.43 -27.42
CA ASP A 247 -3.95 -10.16 -27.33
C ASP A 247 -4.10 -10.90 -25.99
N LEU A 248 -4.92 -10.32 -25.11
CA LEU A 248 -5.22 -10.85 -23.78
C LEU A 248 -6.47 -11.75 -23.77
N THR A 249 -6.97 -12.15 -24.95
CA THR A 249 -8.17 -13.00 -25.06
C THR A 249 -7.95 -14.36 -24.37
N GLY A 250 -8.74 -14.65 -23.34
CA GLY A 250 -8.62 -15.87 -22.54
C GLY A 250 -7.44 -15.90 -21.57
N LYS A 251 -6.65 -14.82 -21.47
CA LYS A 251 -5.51 -14.71 -20.54
C LYS A 251 -5.96 -14.23 -19.16
N THR A 252 -5.31 -14.72 -18.11
CA THR A 252 -5.48 -14.26 -16.72
C THR A 252 -4.28 -13.39 -16.34
N ILE A 253 -4.54 -12.17 -15.86
CA ILE A 253 -3.51 -11.17 -15.56
C ILE A 253 -3.49 -10.86 -14.07
N GLY A 254 -2.29 -10.89 -13.49
CA GLY A 254 -2.00 -10.47 -12.12
C GLY A 254 -1.67 -8.98 -12.02
N PHE A 255 -2.14 -8.34 -10.95
CA PHE A 255 -1.94 -6.92 -10.66
C PHE A 255 -1.60 -6.71 -9.18
N LEU A 256 -0.78 -5.72 -8.84
CA LEU A 256 -0.63 -5.27 -7.45
C LEU A 256 -1.80 -4.37 -7.06
N GLN A 257 -2.36 -4.59 -5.88
CA GLN A 257 -3.40 -3.71 -5.32
C GLN A 257 -2.82 -2.32 -5.03
N SER A 258 -3.61 -1.26 -5.26
CA SER A 258 -3.23 0.16 -5.13
C SER A 258 -2.27 0.74 -6.19
N TYR A 259 -1.69 -0.08 -7.06
CA TYR A 259 -0.79 0.36 -8.13
C TYR A 259 -1.54 1.04 -9.29
N THR A 260 -0.79 1.73 -10.15
CA THR A 260 -1.34 2.43 -11.32
C THR A 260 -1.55 1.52 -12.53
N GLU A 261 -0.85 0.39 -12.53
CA GLU A 261 -0.90 -0.67 -13.51
C GLU A 261 -2.04 -1.62 -13.12
N ASP A 262 -3.28 -1.19 -13.33
CA ASP A 262 -4.49 -1.94 -13.02
C ASP A 262 -5.24 -2.40 -14.28
N ALA A 263 -6.25 -3.26 -14.12
CA ALA A 263 -7.12 -3.68 -15.22
C ALA A 263 -7.79 -2.48 -15.93
N THR A 264 -8.08 -1.38 -15.22
CA THR A 264 -8.60 -0.14 -15.82
C THR A 264 -7.57 0.54 -16.73
N CYS A 265 -6.28 0.48 -16.40
CA CYS A 265 -5.21 0.99 -17.26
C CYS A 265 -5.16 0.26 -18.61
N ILE A 266 -5.26 -1.08 -18.60
CA ILE A 266 -5.19 -1.89 -19.83
C ILE A 266 -6.22 -1.43 -20.88
N THR A 267 -7.41 -0.99 -20.47
CA THR A 267 -8.46 -0.47 -21.37
C THR A 267 -8.03 0.75 -22.22
N ARG A 268 -6.94 1.45 -21.85
CA ARG A 268 -6.42 2.67 -22.49
C ARG A 268 -5.48 2.42 -23.68
N PHE A 269 -5.11 1.16 -23.93
CA PHE A 269 -4.26 0.74 -25.05
C PHE A 269 -5.12 0.16 -26.19
N PRO A 270 -5.59 0.97 -27.16
CA PRO A 270 -6.45 0.51 -28.25
C PRO A 270 -5.83 -0.61 -29.11
N GLU A 271 -4.51 -0.72 -29.12
CA GLU A 271 -3.70 -1.76 -29.76
C GLU A 271 -3.78 -3.14 -29.09
N ILE A 272 -4.30 -3.23 -27.85
CA ILE A 272 -4.48 -4.49 -27.14
C ILE A 272 -5.88 -5.06 -27.43
N THR A 273 -5.91 -6.27 -28.00
CA THR A 273 -7.10 -7.12 -28.14
C THR A 273 -7.42 -7.79 -26.80
N GLY A 274 -8.69 -7.97 -26.47
CA GLY A 274 -9.10 -8.50 -25.17
C GLY A 274 -8.90 -7.54 -23.97
N ARG A 275 -8.53 -6.27 -24.20
CA ARG A 275 -8.19 -5.28 -23.16
C ARG A 275 -9.25 -5.01 -22.09
N ASN A 276 -10.52 -5.34 -22.35
CA ASN A 276 -11.59 -5.28 -21.37
C ASN A 276 -11.69 -6.63 -20.65
N LEU A 277 -10.77 -6.86 -19.70
CA LEU A 277 -10.68 -8.12 -18.98
C LEU A 277 -11.95 -8.39 -18.15
N SER A 278 -12.45 -9.62 -18.23
CA SER A 278 -13.57 -10.08 -17.41
C SER A 278 -13.12 -10.41 -15.97
N ARG A 279 -14.05 -10.48 -15.00
CA ARG A 279 -13.71 -10.66 -13.57
C ARG A 279 -12.85 -11.90 -13.30
N ASN A 280 -13.01 -12.98 -14.07
CA ASN A 280 -12.21 -14.20 -13.93
C ASN A 280 -10.80 -14.10 -14.57
N GLN A 281 -10.54 -13.08 -15.39
CA GLN A 281 -9.23 -12.80 -16.00
C GLN A 281 -8.37 -11.84 -15.15
N VAL A 282 -8.88 -11.35 -14.02
CA VAL A 282 -8.22 -10.33 -13.19
C VAL A 282 -7.93 -10.88 -11.81
N LYS A 283 -6.67 -10.87 -11.39
CA LYS A 283 -6.22 -11.26 -10.05
C LYS A 283 -5.46 -10.11 -9.40
N TYR A 284 -5.88 -9.69 -8.21
CA TYR A 284 -5.19 -8.66 -7.43
C TYR A 284 -4.44 -9.31 -6.26
N TYR A 285 -3.20 -8.87 -6.04
CA TYR A 285 -2.33 -9.34 -4.97
C TYR A 285 -1.92 -8.16 -4.09
N VAL A 286 -1.87 -8.38 -2.77
CA VAL A 286 -1.59 -7.30 -1.79
C VAL A 286 -0.10 -6.98 -1.73
N ASN A 287 0.76 -7.96 -1.97
CA ASN A 287 2.21 -7.84 -1.91
C ASN A 287 2.88 -8.49 -3.16
N GLU A 288 4.14 -8.15 -3.38
CA GLU A 288 4.92 -8.65 -4.52
C GLU A 288 5.18 -10.16 -4.48
N GLN A 289 5.31 -10.75 -3.27
CA GLN A 289 5.65 -12.16 -3.13
C GLN A 289 4.50 -13.09 -3.57
N ASP A 290 3.25 -12.75 -3.22
CA ASP A 290 2.08 -13.51 -3.67
C ASP A 290 1.90 -13.40 -5.20
N LEU A 291 2.15 -12.21 -5.76
CA LEU A 291 2.13 -11.98 -7.22
C LEU A 291 3.19 -12.85 -7.93
N LEU A 292 4.42 -12.87 -7.40
CA LEU A 292 5.53 -13.69 -7.91
C LEU A 292 5.23 -15.19 -7.84
N THR A 293 4.65 -15.64 -6.73
CA THR A 293 4.22 -17.03 -6.54
C THR A 293 3.09 -17.40 -7.52
N ALA A 294 2.11 -16.53 -7.72
CA ALA A 294 0.99 -16.77 -8.63
C ALA A 294 1.44 -16.94 -10.09
N VAL A 295 2.32 -16.08 -10.60
CA VAL A 295 2.84 -16.19 -11.97
C VAL A 295 3.82 -17.35 -12.13
N SER A 296 4.60 -17.69 -11.09
CA SER A 296 5.49 -18.86 -11.10
C SER A 296 4.73 -20.19 -11.11
N ASN A 297 3.57 -20.24 -10.44
CA ASN A 297 2.69 -21.40 -10.39
C ASN A 297 1.73 -21.50 -11.59
N GLY A 298 1.69 -20.48 -12.47
CA GLY A 298 0.75 -20.43 -13.59
C GLY A 298 -0.71 -20.16 -13.19
N GLU A 299 -0.96 -19.55 -12.03
CA GLU A 299 -2.31 -19.05 -11.68
C GLU A 299 -2.70 -17.85 -12.55
N VAL A 300 -1.70 -17.07 -12.98
CA VAL A 300 -1.83 -15.99 -13.97
C VAL A 300 -0.86 -16.24 -15.12
N ASP A 301 -1.29 -15.94 -16.35
CA ASP A 301 -0.44 -16.05 -17.55
C ASP A 301 0.69 -15.01 -17.55
N ALA A 302 0.40 -13.83 -17.00
CA ALA A 302 1.31 -12.70 -16.91
C ALA A 302 0.93 -11.78 -15.75
N VAL A 303 1.84 -10.89 -15.38
CA VAL A 303 1.59 -9.77 -14.47
C VAL A 303 1.70 -8.46 -15.25
N PHE A 304 0.86 -7.47 -14.90
CA PHE A 304 0.93 -6.12 -15.44
C PHE A 304 1.37 -5.18 -14.33
N VAL A 305 2.56 -4.60 -14.50
CA VAL A 305 3.37 -4.05 -13.42
C VAL A 305 4.23 -2.90 -13.91
N LYS A 306 4.74 -2.10 -12.99
CA LYS A 306 5.75 -1.08 -13.26
C LYS A 306 7.10 -1.71 -13.57
N GLU A 307 7.82 -1.18 -14.56
CA GLU A 307 9.06 -1.79 -15.06
C GLU A 307 10.15 -2.00 -13.98
N PHE A 308 10.40 -0.99 -13.13
CA PHE A 308 11.55 -1.03 -12.21
C PHE A 308 11.32 -1.76 -10.88
N LEU A 309 10.19 -2.49 -10.73
CA LEU A 309 9.94 -3.24 -9.49
C LEU A 309 11.01 -4.32 -9.25
N GLY A 310 11.25 -4.63 -7.97
CA GLY A 310 12.21 -5.63 -7.51
C GLY A 310 11.91 -7.06 -7.96
N ILE A 311 10.83 -7.27 -8.72
CA ILE A 311 10.38 -8.51 -9.35
C ILE A 311 11.13 -8.85 -10.65
N THR A 312 11.83 -7.90 -11.28
CA THR A 312 12.57 -8.09 -12.55
C THR A 312 13.67 -9.16 -12.50
N LYS A 313 14.18 -9.49 -11.31
CA LYS A 313 15.11 -10.62 -11.07
C LYS A 313 14.44 -12.00 -11.14
N TYR A 314 13.11 -12.08 -11.09
CA TYR A 314 12.33 -13.33 -11.03
C TYR A 314 11.40 -13.54 -12.23
N LEU A 315 11.17 -12.48 -13.01
CA LEU A 315 10.30 -12.44 -14.17
C LEU A 315 11.07 -11.96 -15.40
N GLN A 316 10.55 -12.26 -16.58
CA GLN A 316 11.09 -11.77 -17.85
C GLN A 316 10.10 -10.84 -18.54
N LEU A 317 10.63 -9.78 -19.16
CA LEU A 317 9.85 -8.78 -19.90
C LEU A 317 9.18 -9.41 -21.12
N ALA A 318 7.85 -9.26 -21.21
CA ALA A 318 7.03 -9.85 -22.26
C ALA A 318 6.27 -8.78 -23.09
N SER A 319 6.57 -7.49 -22.92
CA SER A 319 6.01 -6.40 -23.73
C SER A 319 6.99 -5.27 -24.04
N ASP A 320 6.57 -4.39 -24.94
CA ASP A 320 7.14 -3.05 -25.05
C ASP A 320 6.78 -2.23 -23.79
N LYS A 321 7.43 -1.08 -23.57
CA LYS A 321 7.11 -0.17 -22.45
C LYS A 321 5.82 0.63 -22.74
N LEU A 322 4.91 0.69 -21.77
CA LEU A 322 3.54 1.20 -21.94
C LEU A 322 3.26 2.40 -21.01
N ASN A 323 2.86 3.53 -21.57
CA ASN A 323 2.86 4.84 -20.89
C ASN A 323 1.46 5.48 -20.67
N ARG A 324 0.38 4.69 -20.61
CA ARG A 324 -1.01 5.23 -20.50
C ARG A 324 -1.69 4.99 -19.15
N CYS A 325 -1.00 4.42 -18.17
CA CYS A 325 -1.55 4.25 -16.82
C CYS A 325 -1.64 5.58 -16.05
N THR A 326 -0.66 6.45 -16.28
CA THR A 326 -0.55 7.80 -15.71
C THR A 326 -0.80 8.89 -16.76
N ILE A 327 -0.93 10.12 -16.29
CA ILE A 327 -1.03 11.36 -17.09
C ILE A 327 0.34 12.07 -17.15
N GLY A 328 1.19 11.83 -16.15
CA GLY A 328 2.54 12.36 -16.00
C GLY A 328 3.32 11.54 -14.97
N GLY A 329 4.47 12.03 -14.55
CA GLY A 329 5.29 11.47 -13.48
C GLY A 329 4.66 11.60 -12.09
N GLN A 330 5.48 11.28 -11.10
CA GLN A 330 5.17 11.43 -9.68
C GLN A 330 5.19 12.91 -9.32
N ALA A 331 4.26 13.36 -8.48
CA ALA A 331 4.13 14.76 -8.08
C ALA A 331 3.53 14.87 -6.67
N MET A 332 3.56 16.07 -6.09
CA MET A 332 2.84 16.34 -4.83
C MET A 332 1.34 16.32 -5.08
N MET A 333 0.66 15.30 -4.55
CA MET A 333 -0.79 15.22 -4.59
C MET A 333 -1.39 16.07 -3.48
N THR A 334 -2.25 17.03 -3.83
CA THR A 334 -2.82 18.02 -2.91
C THR A 334 -4.34 18.13 -3.06
N ARG A 335 -5.03 18.62 -2.03
CA ARG A 335 -6.44 19.00 -2.17
C ARG A 335 -6.61 20.10 -3.23
N LYS A 336 -7.75 20.13 -3.92
CA LYS A 336 -8.05 21.11 -5.00
C LYS A 336 -7.88 22.57 -4.54
N ASP A 337 -8.19 22.84 -3.28
CA ASP A 337 -8.18 24.16 -2.63
C ASP A 337 -6.80 24.60 -2.08
N SER A 338 -5.79 23.70 -2.05
CA SER A 338 -4.44 24.03 -1.56
C SER A 338 -3.76 25.13 -2.39
N THR A 339 -2.88 25.94 -1.80
CA THR A 339 -2.03 26.91 -2.52
C THR A 339 -0.59 26.43 -2.72
N LEU A 340 -0.30 25.15 -2.43
CA LEU A 340 1.05 24.59 -2.48
C LEU A 340 1.74 24.76 -3.84
N ALA A 341 1.01 24.50 -4.93
CA ALA A 341 1.54 24.58 -6.29
C ALA A 341 2.02 25.99 -6.68
N ASP A 342 1.49 27.04 -6.05
CA ASP A 342 1.75 28.44 -6.40
C ASP A 342 3.21 28.84 -6.05
N TRP A 343 3.79 28.21 -5.02
CA TRP A 343 5.19 28.40 -4.63
C TRP A 343 6.07 27.17 -4.91
N TRP A 344 5.50 25.95 -4.85
CA TRP A 344 6.25 24.72 -5.08
C TRP A 344 6.76 24.64 -6.51
N ASN A 345 5.89 24.88 -7.50
CA ASN A 345 6.24 24.74 -8.91
C ASN A 345 7.43 25.64 -9.34
N PRO A 346 7.45 26.97 -9.04
CA PRO A 346 8.60 27.81 -9.40
C PRO A 346 9.87 27.48 -8.61
N ALA A 347 9.75 27.05 -7.35
CA ALA A 347 10.91 26.64 -6.55
C ALA A 347 11.50 25.30 -7.03
N PHE A 348 10.66 24.35 -7.43
CA PHE A 348 11.10 23.09 -8.04
C PHE A 348 11.72 23.30 -9.43
N GLN A 349 11.18 24.21 -10.25
CA GLN A 349 11.85 24.60 -11.50
C GLN A 349 13.24 25.18 -11.23
N THR A 350 13.36 26.06 -10.23
CA THR A 350 14.66 26.62 -9.81
C THR A 350 15.64 25.54 -9.32
N LEU A 351 15.13 24.46 -8.69
CA LEU A 351 15.94 23.29 -8.34
C LEU A 351 16.42 22.54 -9.60
N LEU A 352 15.52 22.21 -10.53
CA LEU A 352 15.85 21.53 -11.79
C LEU A 352 16.95 22.24 -12.58
N ASP A 353 16.92 23.57 -12.61
CA ASP A 353 17.90 24.42 -13.31
C ASP A 353 19.23 24.58 -12.54
N SER A 354 19.41 23.92 -11.39
CA SER A 354 20.57 24.08 -10.50
C SER A 354 21.51 22.86 -10.50
N PRO A 355 22.81 23.05 -10.16
CA PRO A 355 23.73 21.93 -9.93
C PRO A 355 23.33 21.00 -8.77
N GLU A 356 22.45 21.43 -7.87
CA GLU A 356 22.00 20.62 -6.74
C GLU A 356 21.06 19.50 -7.18
N TYR A 357 20.20 19.72 -8.19
CA TYR A 357 19.35 18.65 -8.72
C TYR A 357 20.17 17.51 -9.32
N LEU A 358 21.27 17.83 -10.02
CA LEU A 358 22.24 16.83 -10.49
C LEU A 358 22.85 16.02 -9.34
N GLN A 359 23.18 16.67 -8.21
CA GLN A 359 23.73 15.99 -7.03
C GLN A 359 22.70 15.05 -6.39
N ILE A 360 21.45 15.50 -6.23
CA ILE A 360 20.34 14.68 -5.71
C ILE A 360 20.09 13.47 -6.62
N CYS A 361 20.10 13.67 -7.95
CA CYS A 361 19.94 12.60 -8.93
C CYS A 361 21.12 11.61 -8.92
N GLN A 362 22.36 12.06 -8.76
CA GLN A 362 23.51 11.17 -8.58
C GLN A 362 23.44 10.38 -7.25
N GLY A 363 22.85 10.98 -6.21
CA GLY A 363 22.58 10.34 -4.91
C GLY A 363 21.66 9.12 -4.98
N LEU A 364 20.80 9.01 -6.01
CA LEU A 364 20.01 7.79 -6.27
C LEU A 364 20.88 6.57 -6.51
N GLU A 365 22.07 6.72 -7.09
CA GLU A 365 22.96 5.60 -7.43
C GLU A 365 24.08 5.40 -6.40
N ASP A 366 24.41 6.42 -5.61
CA ASP A 366 25.46 6.38 -4.59
C ASP A 366 25.01 5.70 -3.27
N GLU A 367 25.61 4.53 -3.00
CA GLU A 367 25.40 3.77 -1.75
C GLU A 367 25.84 4.55 -0.50
N ASN A 368 26.70 5.57 -0.62
CA ASN A 368 27.08 6.42 0.51
C ASN A 368 25.98 7.44 0.88
N VAL A 369 25.03 7.70 -0.02
CA VAL A 369 23.94 8.68 0.18
C VAL A 369 22.65 7.99 0.65
N HIS A 370 22.26 6.89 -0.01
CA HIS A 370 21.01 6.17 0.28
C HIS A 370 21.19 4.70 0.71
N GLY A 371 22.43 4.25 0.95
CA GLY A 371 22.72 2.88 1.39
C GLY A 371 22.45 1.84 0.30
N SER A 372 22.37 0.57 0.72
CA SER A 372 22.11 -0.58 -0.15
C SER A 372 20.61 -0.79 -0.46
N GLN A 373 19.77 0.23 -0.30
CA GLN A 373 18.34 0.11 -0.62
C GLN A 373 18.15 -0.17 -2.12
N PRO A 374 17.16 -0.96 -2.54
CA PRO A 374 16.82 -1.10 -3.96
C PRO A 374 16.18 0.19 -4.49
N GLY A 375 16.12 0.40 -5.81
CA GLY A 375 15.46 1.57 -6.38
C GLY A 375 15.72 1.75 -7.87
N PRO A 376 15.05 2.73 -8.52
CA PRO A 376 15.32 3.09 -9.90
C PRO A 376 16.67 3.81 -10.03
N THR A 377 17.27 3.71 -11.21
CA THR A 377 18.41 4.54 -11.63
C THR A 377 18.02 6.00 -11.80
N LEU A 378 19.00 6.90 -11.83
CA LEU A 378 18.79 8.30 -12.16
C LEU A 378 18.23 8.45 -13.60
N SER A 379 18.63 7.53 -14.50
CA SER A 379 18.14 7.49 -15.88
C SER A 379 16.66 7.07 -16.01
N GLU A 380 16.13 6.34 -15.04
CA GLU A 380 14.72 5.92 -14.99
C GLU A 380 13.84 6.94 -14.26
N HIS A 381 14.38 7.60 -13.23
CA HIS A 381 13.59 8.45 -12.34
C HIS A 381 13.72 9.96 -12.61
N CYS A 382 14.93 10.48 -12.79
CA CYS A 382 15.16 11.92 -12.86
C CYS A 382 14.78 12.55 -14.20
N ILE A 383 14.28 13.79 -14.12
CA ILE A 383 13.87 14.59 -15.28
C ILE A 383 15.13 15.12 -15.99
N GLY A 384 15.19 14.98 -17.32
CA GLY A 384 16.30 15.51 -18.14
C GLY A 384 17.53 14.61 -18.29
N PHE A 385 17.54 13.41 -17.67
CA PHE A 385 18.60 12.40 -17.83
C PHE A 385 18.30 11.33 -18.89
#